data_AF-A0A953EIX7-F1
#
_entry.id   AF-A0A953EIX7-F1
#
_cell.length_a   1.000
_cell.length_b   1.000
_cell.length_c   1.000
_cell.angle_alpha   90.00
_cell.angle_beta   90.00
_cell.angle_gamma   90.00
#
_symmetry.space_group_name_H-M   'P 1'
#
loop_
_entity.id
_entity.type
_entity.pdbx_description
1 polymer ?
#
loop_
_entity_poly.entity_id
_entity_poly.type
_entity_poly.pdbx_seq_one_letter_code
_entity_poly.pdbx_strand_id
1 'polypeptide(L)'
;MKCLACGREAVVSGTIVDLAAGGEPAFNLDDASGWRSWFGSGTRKIRGYACVNCQHLQLAVDFSDKDREKYQQFEGQQPNVLERINSERELPGE
;
A
#
# COMPACT_ATOMS: atom_id res chain seq x y z
N MET A 1 19.58 0.40 -0.17
CA MET A 1 18.51 1.39 0.12
C MET A 1 19.10 2.46 1.02
N LYS A 2 18.72 3.74 0.83
CA LYS A 2 19.11 4.83 1.75
C LYS A 2 18.03 5.03 2.81
N CYS A 3 18.44 5.38 4.01
CA CYS A 3 17.51 5.80 5.06
C CYS A 3 16.84 7.12 4.64
N LEU A 4 15.52 7.14 4.57
CA LEU A 4 14.74 8.33 4.23
C LEU A 4 14.92 9.46 5.25
N ALA A 5 15.21 9.12 6.52
CA ALA A 5 15.38 10.10 7.58
C ALA A 5 16.78 10.77 7.60
N CYS A 6 17.86 10.02 7.30
CA CYS A 6 19.23 10.54 7.42
C CYS A 6 20.10 10.40 6.16
N GLY A 7 19.56 9.85 5.07
CA GLY A 7 20.24 9.67 3.78
C GLY A 7 21.33 8.60 3.72
N ARG A 8 21.70 7.97 4.85
CA ARG A 8 22.78 6.97 4.90
C ARG A 8 22.35 5.61 4.35
N GLU A 9 23.32 4.85 3.83
CA GLU A 9 23.11 3.52 3.25
C GLU A 9 23.09 2.37 4.28
N ALA A 10 23.34 2.67 5.55
CA ALA A 10 23.35 1.70 6.65
C ALA A 10 21.92 1.34 7.11
N VAL A 11 21.18 0.62 6.25
CA VAL A 11 19.80 0.18 6.50
C VAL A 11 19.72 -1.34 6.45
N VAL A 12 19.10 -1.94 7.47
CA VAL A 12 18.90 -3.39 7.60
C VAL A 12 17.41 -3.71 7.40
N SER A 13 17.11 -4.67 6.52
CA SER A 13 15.75 -5.16 6.29
C SER A 13 15.32 -6.13 7.39
N GLY A 14 14.04 -6.10 7.74
CA GLY A 14 13.42 -7.06 8.64
C GLY A 14 11.91 -7.17 8.42
N THR A 15 11.31 -8.12 9.13
CA THR A 15 9.86 -8.31 9.17
C THR A 15 9.33 -7.78 10.49
N ILE A 16 8.24 -7.03 10.46
CA ILE A 16 7.53 -6.65 11.67
C ILE A 16 6.60 -7.79 12.04
N VAL A 17 6.42 -8.04 13.32
CA VAL A 17 5.50 -9.07 13.83
C VAL A 17 4.59 -8.42 14.84
N ASP A 18 3.30 -8.74 14.79
CA ASP A 18 2.36 -8.45 15.86
C ASP A 18 2.59 -9.46 16.98
N LEU A 19 3.20 -9.00 18.08
CA LEU A 19 3.54 -9.84 19.22
C LEU A 19 2.30 -10.36 19.97
N ALA A 20 1.15 -9.67 19.87
CA ALA A 20 -0.07 -10.08 20.57
C ALA A 20 -0.81 -11.21 19.83
N ALA A 21 -0.74 -11.22 18.50
CA ALA A 21 -1.38 -12.22 17.65
C ALA A 21 -0.40 -13.27 17.07
N GLY A 22 0.91 -13.07 17.21
CA GLY A 22 1.95 -13.92 16.64
C GLY A 22 2.04 -13.87 15.10
N GLY A 23 1.31 -12.95 14.46
CA GLY A 23 1.21 -12.83 13.00
C GLY A 23 2.07 -11.71 12.41
N GLU A 24 2.31 -11.75 11.10
CA GLU A 24 2.88 -10.61 10.37
C GLU A 24 1.80 -9.49 10.25
N PRO A 25 2.10 -8.22 10.54
CA PRO A 25 1.20 -7.13 10.29
C PRO A 25 1.00 -6.96 8.79
N ALA A 26 -0.23 -6.69 8.40
CA ALA A 26 -0.62 -6.52 7.01
C ALA A 26 -1.36 -5.20 6.81
N PHE A 27 -1.10 -4.56 5.67
CA PHE A 27 -1.81 -3.37 5.23
C PHE A 27 -3.08 -3.78 4.50
N ASN A 28 -4.24 -3.31 4.96
CA ASN A 28 -5.54 -3.61 4.33
C ASN A 28 -5.91 -2.49 3.36
N LEU A 29 -6.33 -2.85 2.15
CA LEU A 29 -6.86 -1.91 1.17
C LEU A 29 -8.35 -1.63 1.44
N ASP A 30 -8.74 -0.36 1.53
CA ASP A 30 -10.13 0.04 1.80
C ASP A 30 -11.12 -0.43 0.71
N ASP A 31 -10.64 -0.62 -0.51
CA ASP A 31 -11.43 -0.99 -1.70
C ASP A 31 -11.60 -2.53 -1.85
N ALA A 32 -11.06 -3.32 -0.91
CA ALA A 32 -11.30 -4.75 -0.86
C ALA A 32 -12.62 -5.01 -0.12
N SER A 33 -13.73 -5.06 -0.86
CA SER A 33 -15.05 -5.51 -0.36
C SER A 33 -14.86 -6.70 0.59
N GLY A 34 -15.39 -6.63 1.82
CA GLY A 34 -15.01 -7.49 2.97
C GLY A 34 -14.93 -9.00 2.73
N TRP A 35 -15.58 -9.52 1.69
CA TRP A 35 -15.46 -10.92 1.24
C TRP A 35 -14.08 -11.26 0.63
N ARG A 36 -13.42 -10.33 -0.06
CA ARG A 36 -12.12 -10.55 -0.72
C ARG A 36 -10.95 -10.59 0.29
N SER A 37 -11.12 -9.96 1.45
CA SER A 37 -10.13 -10.00 2.54
C SER A 37 -9.92 -11.42 3.09
N TRP A 38 -10.96 -12.27 3.09
CA TRP A 38 -10.88 -13.66 3.59
C TRP A 38 -10.04 -14.62 2.72
N PHE A 39 -9.70 -14.27 1.48
CA PHE A 39 -8.87 -15.09 0.60
C PHE A 39 -7.46 -14.50 0.36
N GLY A 40 -7.01 -13.55 1.20
CA GLY A 40 -5.72 -12.86 1.02
C GLY A 40 -5.71 -11.85 -0.12
N SER A 41 -6.81 -11.72 -0.88
CA SER A 41 -7.02 -10.69 -1.88
C SER A 41 -7.47 -9.37 -1.24
N GLY A 42 -6.55 -8.66 -0.58
CA GLY A 42 -6.85 -7.35 0.00
C GLY A 42 -5.85 -6.86 1.05
N THR A 43 -5.01 -7.78 1.55
CA THR A 43 -3.92 -7.48 2.45
C THR A 43 -2.59 -7.40 1.70
N ARG A 44 -1.70 -6.51 2.13
CA ARG A 44 -0.34 -6.37 1.60
C ARG A 44 0.66 -6.53 2.72
N LYS A 45 1.76 -7.24 2.45
CA LYS A 45 2.82 -7.43 3.43
C LYS A 45 3.50 -6.11 3.74
N ILE A 46 3.82 -5.90 5.01
CA ILE A 46 4.59 -4.75 5.48
C ILE A 46 6.01 -5.20 5.76
N ARG A 47 6.98 -4.61 5.06
CA ARG A 47 8.41 -4.77 5.30
C ARG A 47 8.93 -3.63 6.18
N GLY A 48 9.82 -3.96 7.09
CA GLY A 48 10.51 -2.99 7.96
C GLY A 48 11.97 -2.80 7.55
N TYR A 49 12.46 -1.58 7.75
CA TYR A 49 13.85 -1.22 7.48
C TYR A 49 14.39 -0.36 8.63
N ALA A 50 15.32 -0.90 9.41
CA ALA A 50 15.95 -0.19 10.52
C ALA A 50 17.26 0.44 10.07
N CYS A 51 17.44 1.74 10.30
CA CYS A 51 18.73 2.38 10.05
C CYS A 51 19.66 2.24 11.25
N VAL A 52 20.83 1.64 11.05
CA VAL A 52 21.83 1.47 12.13
C VAL A 52 22.41 2.81 12.57
N ASN A 53 22.47 3.80 11.68
CA ASN A 53 23.06 5.10 11.99
C ASN A 53 22.16 6.00 12.84
N CYS A 54 20.88 6.11 12.51
CA CYS A 54 19.95 7.02 13.20
C CYS A 54 18.83 6.30 13.97
N GLN A 55 18.82 4.96 13.97
CA GLN A 55 17.86 4.13 14.69
C GLN A 55 16.39 4.31 14.24
N HIS A 56 16.17 4.94 13.08
CA HIS A 56 14.84 5.15 12.55
C HIS A 56 14.31 3.90 11.83
N LEU A 57 13.05 3.54 12.11
CA LEU A 57 12.32 2.46 11.44
C LEU A 57 11.50 3.02 10.27
N GLN A 58 11.70 2.48 9.08
CA GLN A 58 10.94 2.81 7.88
C GLN A 58 10.11 1.60 7.45
N LEU A 59 8.90 1.84 6.98
CA LEU A 59 7.98 0.80 6.54
C LEU A 59 7.78 0.89 5.04
N ALA A 60 7.68 -0.26 4.37
CA ALA A 60 7.26 -0.34 2.99
C ALA A 60 6.17 -1.39 2.83
N VAL A 61 5.18 -1.09 1.98
CA VAL A 61 4.12 -2.02 1.61
C VAL A 61 4.47 -2.64 0.27
N ASP A 62 4.36 -3.96 0.17
CA ASP A 62 4.59 -4.67 -1.09
C ASP A 62 3.34 -4.67 -1.95
N PHE A 63 3.36 -3.89 -3.02
CA PHE A 63 2.34 -3.88 -4.07
C PHE A 63 2.76 -4.78 -5.23
N SER A 64 1.83 -5.58 -5.73
CA SER A 64 2.02 -6.40 -6.94
C SER A 64 2.03 -5.53 -8.20
N ASP A 65 2.50 -6.08 -9.33
CA ASP A 65 2.48 -5.37 -10.61
C ASP A 65 1.06 -4.99 -11.04
N LYS A 66 0.08 -5.86 -10.77
CA LYS A 66 -1.35 -5.57 -10.97
C LYS A 66 -1.85 -4.42 -10.11
N ASP A 67 -1.36 -4.29 -8.87
CA ASP A 67 -1.69 -3.14 -8.03
C ASP A 67 -1.09 -1.87 -8.60
N ARG A 68 0.17 -1.93 -9.07
CA ARG A 68 0.84 -0.80 -9.69
C ARG A 68 0.09 -0.35 -10.94
N GLU A 69 -0.30 -1.25 -11.83
CA GLU A 69 -1.12 -0.94 -13.00
C GLU A 69 -2.45 -0.29 -12.61
N LYS A 70 -3.17 -0.86 -11.62
CA LYS A 70 -4.42 -0.28 -11.11
C LYS A 70 -4.20 1.14 -10.59
N TYR A 71 -3.16 1.37 -9.79
CA TYR A 71 -2.92 2.66 -9.14
C TYR A 71 -2.19 3.69 -10.03
N GLN A 72 -1.43 3.26 -11.04
CA GLN A 72 -0.77 4.12 -12.04
C GLN A 72 -1.76 4.81 -12.97
N GLN A 73 -2.96 4.22 -13.19
CA GLN A 73 -4.07 4.90 -13.86
C GLN A 73 -4.53 6.19 -13.12
N PHE A 74 -4.03 6.43 -11.90
CA PHE A 74 -4.35 7.57 -11.07
C PHE A 74 -3.15 8.50 -10.79
N GLU A 75 -2.05 8.44 -11.55
CA GLU A 75 -0.98 9.46 -11.53
C GLU A 75 -1.39 10.81 -12.18
N GLY A 76 -2.69 11.09 -12.26
CA GLY A 76 -3.28 12.40 -12.59
C GLY A 76 -4.10 12.93 -11.41
N GLN A 77 -4.43 14.23 -11.41
CA GLN A 77 -5.28 14.86 -10.40
C GLN A 77 -6.59 14.06 -10.27
N GLN A 78 -6.81 13.40 -9.13
CA GLN A 78 -7.99 12.58 -8.95
C GLN A 78 -9.24 13.47 -9.04
N PRO A 79 -10.16 13.20 -9.98
CA PRO A 79 -11.42 13.91 -10.02
C PRO A 79 -12.18 13.63 -8.73
N ASN A 80 -12.87 14.65 -8.22
CA ASN A 80 -13.70 14.56 -7.01
C ASN A 80 -14.69 13.40 -7.19
N VAL A 81 -15.02 12.68 -6.11
CA VAL A 81 -16.02 11.60 -6.07
C VAL A 81 -17.30 11.97 -6.84
N LEU A 82 -17.71 13.24 -6.81
CA LEU A 82 -18.88 13.73 -7.55
C LEU A 82 -18.70 13.74 -9.07
N GLU A 83 -17.50 14.00 -9.57
CA GLU A 83 -17.19 13.99 -11.01
C GLU A 83 -17.23 12.57 -11.59
N ARG A 84 -16.89 11.56 -10.78
CA ARG A 84 -16.98 10.14 -11.15
C ARG A 84 -18.42 9.66 -11.34
N ILE A 85 -19.31 10.03 -10.41
CA ILE A 85 -20.74 9.62 -10.46
C ILE A 85 -21.45 10.21 -11.67
N ASN A 86 -21.06 11.43 -12.09
CA ASN A 86 -21.67 12.08 -13.24
C ASN A 86 -21.17 11.50 -14.57
N SER A 87 -19.90 11.09 -14.67
CA SER A 87 -19.35 10.50 -15.89
C SER A 87 -19.86 9.08 -16.17
N GLU A 88 -20.20 8.30 -15.15
CA GLU A 88 -20.87 6.99 -15.31
C GLU A 88 -22.33 7.10 -15.79
N ARG A 89 -22.96 8.26 -15.60
CA ARG A 89 -24.32 8.54 -16.09
C ARG A 89 -24.38 9.02 -17.54
N GLU A 90 -23.23 9.38 -18.12
CA GLU A 90 -23.15 9.99 -19.44
C GLU A 90 -22.84 9.01 -20.58
N LEU A 91 -22.75 7.69 -20.34
CA LEU A 91 -22.76 6.71 -21.43
C LEU A 91 -24.19 6.52 -21.94
N PRO A 92 -24.56 7.05 -23.13
CA PRO A 92 -25.83 6.74 -23.74
C PRO A 92 -25.71 5.33 -24.33
N GLY A 93 -26.76 4.53 -24.14
CA GLY A 93 -26.95 3.39 -25.03
C GLY A 93 -27.13 3.88 -26.46
N GLU A 94 -26.27 3.40 -27.35
CA GLU A 94 -26.58 3.13 -28.76
C GLU A 94 -26.11 1.72 -29.09
#